data_AF-A0A1B2ESW9-F1
#
_entry.id   AF-A0A1B2ESW9-F1
#
_cell.length_a   1.000
_cell.length_b   1.000
_cell.length_c   1.000
_cell.angle_alpha   90.00
_cell.angle_beta   90.00
_cell.angle_gamma   90.00
#
_symmetry.space_group_name_H-M   'P 1'
#
loop_
_entity.id
_entity.type
_entity.pdbx_description
1 polymer ?
#
loop_
_entity_poly.entity_id
_entity_poly.type
_entity_poly.pdbx_seq_one_letter_code
_entity_poly.pdbx_strand_id
1 'polypeptide(L)' 'MVDVFRVPMDVTYALAGGEPALMAYRRWRNISRDDLAEKSGISKDELKAIEEGNKDVEEEMLEILSKALRHKDLSF' A
#
# COMPACT_ATOMS: atom_id res chain seq x y z
N MET A 1 24.06 -10.74 -7.51
CA MET A 1 23.19 -10.91 -6.33
C MET A 1 21.77 -10.98 -6.86
N VAL A 2 21.07 -12.09 -6.69
CA VAL A 2 19.66 -12.18 -7.13
C VAL A 2 18.88 -11.25 -6.21
N ASP A 3 18.19 -10.27 -6.78
CA ASP A 3 17.29 -9.41 -6.01
C ASP A 3 16.08 -10.27 -5.62
N VAL A 4 16.14 -10.85 -4.42
CA VAL A 4 15.05 -11.67 -3.91
C VAL A 4 14.02 -10.72 -3.35
N PHE A 5 12.86 -10.64 -4.03
CA PHE A 5 11.71 -9.91 -3.50
C PHE A 5 11.36 -10.45 -2.12
N ARG A 6 11.53 -9.61 -1.08
CA ARG A 6 11.18 -9.95 0.31
C ARG A 6 9.92 -9.23 0.72
N VAL A 7 8.88 -10.00 0.99
CA VAL A 7 7.66 -9.49 1.65
C VAL A 7 7.91 -9.50 3.17
N PRO A 8 7.70 -8.37 3.88
CA PRO A 8 7.80 -8.33 5.34
C PRO A 8 6.85 -9.31 6.01
N MET A 9 7.26 -9.96 7.11
CA MET A 9 6.43 -10.97 7.79
C MET A 9 5.05 -10.43 8.21
N ASP A 10 4.97 -9.21 8.72
CA ASP A 10 3.69 -8.59 9.11
C ASP A 10 2.72 -8.46 7.93
N VAL A 11 3.26 -8.10 6.76
CA VAL A 11 2.48 -8.03 5.51
C VAL A 11 2.05 -9.43 5.09
N THR A 12 2.95 -10.42 5.16
CA THR A 12 2.63 -11.82 4.84
C THR A 12 1.46 -12.35 5.70
N TYR A 13 1.48 -12.10 7.01
CA TYR A 13 0.41 -12.52 7.91
C TYR A 13 -0.92 -11.81 7.63
N ALA A 14 -0.89 -10.50 7.36
CA ALA A 14 -2.08 -9.75 7.00
C ALA A 14 -2.73 -10.30 5.72
N LEU A 15 -1.92 -10.52 4.68
CA LEU A 15 -2.38 -11.13 3.43
C LEU A 15 -2.95 -12.54 3.65
N ALA A 16 -2.29 -13.37 4.44
CA ALA A 16 -2.79 -14.71 4.78
C ALA A 16 -4.10 -14.66 5.58
N GLY A 17 -4.31 -13.59 6.35
CA GLY A 17 -5.56 -13.30 7.07
C GLY A 17 -6.68 -12.72 6.19
N GLY A 18 -6.45 -12.53 4.89
CA GLY A 18 -7.42 -11.96 3.95
C GLY A 18 -7.44 -10.44 3.90
N GLU A 19 -6.48 -9.76 4.51
CA GLU A 19 -6.37 -8.30 4.40
C GLU A 19 -5.98 -7.90 2.97
N PRO A 20 -6.65 -6.91 2.36
CA PRO A 20 -6.28 -6.43 1.02
C PRO A 20 -4.85 -5.89 0.99
N ALA A 21 -4.12 -6.19 -0.09
CA ALA A 21 -2.70 -5.93 -0.18
C ALA A 21 -2.32 -4.46 0.04
N LEU A 22 -3.10 -3.53 -0.52
CA LEU A 22 -2.87 -2.11 -0.32
C LEU A 22 -2.95 -1.71 1.16
N MET A 23 -3.94 -2.23 1.89
CA MET A 23 -4.13 -1.95 3.31
C MET A 23 -2.95 -2.51 4.14
N ALA A 24 -2.57 -3.76 3.88
CA ALA A 24 -1.48 -4.42 4.58
C ALA A 24 -0.16 -3.64 4.42
N TYR A 25 0.21 -3.27 3.19
CA TYR A 25 1.43 -2.50 2.94
C TYR A 25 1.36 -1.08 3.51
N ARG A 26 0.22 -0.40 3.41
CA ARG A 26 0.04 0.95 3.95
C ARG A 26 0.20 0.96 5.48
N ARG A 27 -0.44 0.02 6.19
CA ARG A 27 -0.33 -0.11 7.65
C ARG A 27 1.07 -0.48 8.09
N TRP A 28 1.72 -1.41 7.39
CA TRP A 28 3.12 -1.77 7.67
C TRP A 28 4.08 -0.58 7.49
N ARG A 29 3.77 0.33 6.55
CA ARG A 29 4.51 1.58 6.36
C ARG A 29 4.10 2.71 7.32
N ASN A 30 3.11 2.49 8.18
CA ASN A 30 2.53 3.49 9.07
C ASN A 30 2.06 4.77 8.33
N ILE A 31 1.45 4.60 7.16
CA ILE A 31 0.90 5.69 6.34
C ILE A 31 -0.62 5.74 6.56
N SER A 32 -1.19 6.92 6.82
CA SER A 32 -2.66 7.04 6.88
C SER A 32 -3.26 7.04 5.47
N ARG A 33 -4.58 6.79 5.33
CA ARG A 33 -5.21 6.94 4.01
C ARG A 33 -5.16 8.39 3.51
N ASP A 34 -5.17 9.36 4.40
CA ASP A 34 -5.05 10.78 4.05
C ASP A 34 -3.67 11.08 3.47
N ASP A 35 -2.60 10.61 4.12
CA ASP A 35 -1.23 10.79 3.63
C ASP A 35 -1.01 10.06 2.29
N LEU A 36 -1.61 8.88 2.14
CA LEU A 36 -1.52 8.14 0.87
C LEU A 36 -2.27 8.86 -0.24
N ALA A 37 -3.44 9.43 0.04
CA ALA A 37 -4.21 10.21 -0.92
C ALA A 37 -3.41 11.43 -1.39
N GLU A 38 -2.82 12.18 -0.45
CA GLU A 38 -1.98 13.33 -0.76
C GLU A 38 -0.76 12.94 -1.62
N LYS A 39 -0.06 11.86 -1.26
CA LYS A 39 1.15 11.41 -1.98
C LYS A 39 0.86 10.82 -3.36
N SER A 40 -0.30 10.21 -3.56
CA SER A 40 -0.66 9.51 -4.80
C SER A 40 -1.51 10.34 -5.76
N GLY A 41 -2.18 11.39 -5.26
CA GLY A 41 -3.21 12.10 -6.00
C GLY A 41 -4.53 11.31 -6.16
N ILE A 42 -4.63 10.11 -5.58
CA ILE A 42 -5.84 9.29 -5.59
C ILE A 42 -6.75 9.74 -4.45
N SER A 43 -8.06 9.82 -4.70
CA SER A 43 -8.99 10.25 -3.66
C SER A 43 -9.04 9.26 -2.48
N LYS A 44 -9.26 9.78 -1.27
CA LYS A 44 -9.39 8.94 -0.05
C LYS A 44 -10.50 7.89 -0.19
N ASP A 45 -11.61 8.25 -0.81
CA ASP A 45 -12.75 7.36 -1.02
C ASP A 45 -12.42 6.22 -1.99
N GLU A 46 -11.64 6.51 -3.02
CA GLU A 46 -11.15 5.51 -3.95
C GLU A 46 -10.15 4.55 -3.30
N LEU A 47 -9.21 5.07 -2.49
CA LEU A 47 -8.32 4.25 -1.68
C LEU A 47 -9.10 3.37 -0.68
N LYS A 48 -10.17 3.89 -0.09
CA LYS A 48 -11.06 3.13 0.78
C LYS A 48 -11.74 2.00 0.01
N ALA A 49 -12.32 2.28 -1.17
CA ALA A 49 -12.97 1.27 -1.98
C ALA A 49 -12.01 0.13 -2.38
N ILE A 50 -10.78 0.46 -2.76
CA ILE A 50 -9.73 -0.53 -3.07
C ILE A 50 -9.41 -1.38 -1.82
N GLU A 51 -9.17 -0.72 -0.69
CA GLU A 51 -8.84 -1.41 0.57
C GLU A 51 -10.02 -2.20 1.17
N GLU A 52 -11.24 -1.99 0.69
CA GLU A 52 -12.42 -2.77 1.07
C GLU A 52 -12.78 -3.84 0.03
N GLY A 53 -12.00 -3.97 -1.05
CA GLY A 53 -12.25 -4.91 -2.13
C GLY A 53 -13.43 -4.54 -3.05
N ASN A 54 -13.90 -3.29 -2.96
CA ASN A 54 -15.01 -2.76 -3.75
C ASN A 54 -14.57 -2.14 -5.09
N LYS A 55 -13.26 -2.10 -5.35
CA LYS A 55 -12.67 -1.56 -6.58
C LYS A 55 -11.38 -2.29 -6.92
N ASP A 56 -11.27 -2.73 -8.17
CA ASP A 56 -10.04 -3.29 -8.73
C ASP A 56 -8.99 -2.19 -8.98
N VAL A 57 -7.73 -2.59 -8.98
CA VAL A 57 -6.59 -1.69 -9.18
C VAL A 57 -5.99 -1.90 -10.56
N GLU A 58 -6.05 -0.86 -11.38
CA GLU A 58 -5.40 -0.83 -12.70
C GLU A 58 -3.87 -0.74 -12.58
N GLU A 59 -3.15 -1.18 -13.61
CA GLU A 59 -1.68 -1.22 -13.64
C GLU A 59 -1.05 0.16 -13.36
N GLU A 60 -1.55 1.21 -14.02
CA GLU A 60 -1.06 2.59 -13.82
C GLU A 60 -1.23 3.03 -12.35
N MET A 61 -2.36 2.65 -11.74
CA MET A 61 -2.64 2.97 -10.34
C MET A 61 -1.72 2.19 -9.39
N LEU A 62 -1.39 0.93 -9.70
CA LEU A 62 -0.40 0.15 -8.95
C LEU A 62 0.96 0.83 -8.96
N GLU A 63 1.40 1.39 -10.09
CA GLU A 63 2.67 2.09 -10.18
C GLU A 63 2.69 3.32 -9.27
N ILE A 64 1.65 4.15 -9.32
CA ILE A 64 1.50 5.35 -8.48
C ILE A 64 1.51 4.97 -6.99
N LEU A 65 0.70 3.99 -6.60
CA LEU A 65 0.62 3.52 -5.21
C LEU A 65 1.95 2.94 -4.73
N SER A 66 2.66 2.19 -5.57
CA SER A 66 3.97 1.63 -5.22
C SER A 66 5.02 2.70 -4.92
N LYS A 67 5.00 3.81 -5.68
CA LYS A 67 5.89 4.97 -5.46
C LYS A 67 5.53 5.69 -4.16
N ALA A 68 4.24 5.94 -3.93
CA ALA A 68 3.76 6.62 -2.73
C ALA A 68 4.10 5.83 -1.44
N LEU A 69 4.01 4.49 -1.48
CA LEU A 69 4.33 3.59 -0.36
C LEU A 69 5.84 3.40 -0.09
N ARG A 70 6.71 3.80 -1.02
CA ARG A 70 8.18 3.68 -0.86
C ARG A 70 8.80 4.81 -0.04
N HIS A 71 8.09 5.90 0.22
CA HIS A 71 8.68 7.05 0.87
C HIS A 71 9.01 6.77 2.35
N LYS A 72 10.30 6.68 2.67
CA LYS A 72 10.83 6.66 4.03
C LYS A 72 11.16 8.08 4.44
N ASP A 73 10.39 8.66 5.34
CA ASP A 73 10.94 9.61 6.30
C ASP A 73 11.43 8.78 7.50
N LEU A 74 12.63 8.21 7.37
CA LEU A 74 13.37 7.67 8.51
C LEU A 74 14.42 8.70 8.90
N SER A 75 13.97 9.71 9.63
CA SER A 75 14.84 10.50 10.51
C SER A 75 15.14 9.61 11.72
N PHE A 76 16.38 9.12 11.84
CA PHE A 76 16.90 8.57 13.10
C PHE A 76 17.46 9.70 13.95
#